data_AF-A0A9W8DQ25-F1
#
_entry.id   AF-A0A9W8DQ25-F1
#
_cell.length_a   1.000
_cell.length_b   1.000
_cell.length_c   1.000
_cell.angle_alpha   90.00
_cell.angle_beta   90.00
_cell.angle_gamma   90.00
#
_symmetry.space_group_name_H-M   'P 1'
#
loop_
_entity.id
_entity.type
_entity.pdbx_description
1 polymer ?
#
loop_
_entity_poly.entity_id
_entity_poly.type
_entity_poly.pdbx_seq_one_letter_code
_entity_poly.pdbx_strand_id
1 'polypeptide(L)'
;LEKDGITIIFPNKQQIHIKIHLAMLSGDIPAIAKAINHTGHMSRYGCRLCKIRGDNGPFGGIYFPKDNFPAPLQTLDEFLTGDPSFNINHSNSFTDLTLFSGPQFFGLEELHLFGHGVARTLWKIFKGEFGNTNRMRLANNQISIISKSMKKSRAQIPTTFYGIEKDIEIHSGYFRGVDWLDFLIYIVPSLVLEFLSDDLDKRAIAHLVKGCSLALKWEISKPEIEEMEKCFERWHNHLQQLVNSNEMLISVFRIT
;
A
#
# COMPACT_ATOMS: atom_id res chain seq x y z
N LEU A 1 10.60 -30.97 6.74
CA LEU A 1 11.55 -29.90 6.34
C LEU A 1 12.07 -29.11 7.54
N GLU A 2 11.22 -28.44 8.32
CA GLU A 2 11.67 -27.69 9.51
C GLU A 2 12.18 -28.60 10.63
N LYS A 3 11.45 -29.67 10.94
CA LYS A 3 11.78 -30.60 12.04
C LYS A 3 12.92 -31.54 11.65
N ASP A 4 12.72 -32.28 10.56
CA ASP A 4 13.59 -33.40 10.16
C ASP A 4 14.70 -33.01 9.18
N GLY A 5 14.66 -31.81 8.61
CA GLY A 5 15.65 -31.35 7.63
C GLY A 5 15.64 -32.09 6.28
N ILE A 6 16.66 -31.83 5.48
CA ILE A 6 17.04 -32.55 4.26
C ILE A 6 18.54 -32.83 4.33
N THR A 7 18.95 -34.03 3.96
CA THR A 7 20.37 -34.36 3.77
C THR A 7 20.71 -34.27 2.28
N ILE A 8 21.63 -33.37 1.92
CA ILE A 8 22.17 -33.23 0.57
C ILE A 8 23.48 -33.99 0.50
N ILE A 9 23.58 -34.91 -0.46
CA ILE A 9 24.78 -35.72 -0.70
C ILE A 9 25.44 -35.21 -1.99
N PHE A 10 26.68 -34.75 -1.88
CA PHE A 10 27.46 -34.23 -3.00
C PHE A 10 28.23 -35.36 -3.72
N PRO A 11 28.64 -35.16 -4.99
CA PRO A 11 29.41 -36.16 -5.74
C PRO A 11 30.73 -36.60 -5.07
N ASN A 12 31.34 -35.72 -4.27
CA ASN A 12 32.54 -36.01 -3.47
C ASN A 12 32.23 -36.80 -2.17
N LYS A 13 31.00 -37.29 -1.99
CA LYS A 13 30.47 -37.97 -0.79
C LYS A 13 30.37 -37.09 0.46
N GLN A 14 30.59 -35.79 0.35
CA GLN A 14 30.28 -34.86 1.44
C GLN A 14 28.76 -34.84 1.67
N GLN A 15 28.36 -34.75 2.93
CA GLN A 15 26.97 -34.63 3.32
C GLN A 15 26.76 -33.32 4.06
N ILE A 16 25.69 -32.61 3.71
CA ILE A 16 25.23 -31.44 4.46
C ILE A 16 23.79 -31.70 4.86
N HIS A 17 23.51 -31.53 6.16
CA HIS A 17 22.16 -31.59 6.68
C HIS A 17 21.64 -30.16 6.85
N ILE A 18 20.52 -29.84 6.19
CA ILE A 18 19.92 -28.51 6.19
C ILE A 18 18.51 -28.54 6.77
N LYS A 19 18.15 -27.52 7.55
CA LYS A 19 16.77 -27.23 7.94
C LYS A 19 16.31 -25.98 7.21
N ILE A 20 15.11 -26.03 6.65
CA ILE A 20 14.53 -24.93 5.89
C ILE A 20 13.33 -24.43 6.68
N HIS A 21 13.34 -23.15 7.02
CA HIS A 21 12.25 -22.46 7.72
C HIS A 21 11.63 -21.42 6.80
N LEU A 22 10.30 -21.34 6.80
CA LEU A 22 9.60 -20.25 6.12
C LEU A 22 9.55 -19.05 7.07
N ALA A 23 10.26 -17.97 6.74
CA ALA A 23 10.35 -16.80 7.61
C ALA A 23 9.16 -15.84 7.47
N MET A 24 8.59 -15.74 6.26
CA MET A 24 7.50 -14.83 5.95
C MET A 24 6.78 -15.29 4.68
N LEU A 25 5.48 -15.01 4.57
CA LEU A 25 4.73 -15.08 3.32
C LEU A 25 4.28 -13.68 2.91
N SER A 26 4.56 -13.24 1.68
CA SER A 26 4.06 -11.96 1.14
C SER A 26 3.32 -12.18 -0.17
N GLY A 27 2.48 -11.23 -0.54
CA GLY A 27 1.64 -11.28 -1.72
C GLY A 27 0.61 -10.16 -1.71
N ASP A 28 -0.14 -10.06 -2.81
CA ASP A 28 -1.24 -9.12 -2.89
C ASP A 28 -2.33 -9.43 -1.84
N ILE A 29 -3.17 -8.44 -1.57
CA ILE A 29 -4.19 -8.54 -0.52
C ILE A 29 -5.14 -9.73 -0.74
N PRO A 30 -5.65 -10.01 -1.96
CA PRO A 30 -6.49 -11.18 -2.21
C PRO A 30 -5.78 -12.52 -1.95
N ALA A 31 -4.53 -12.68 -2.38
CA ALA A 31 -3.78 -13.93 -2.17
C ALA A 31 -3.53 -14.17 -0.69
N ILE A 32 -3.12 -13.14 0.05
CA ILE A 32 -2.91 -13.28 1.49
C ILE A 32 -4.24 -13.50 2.22
N ALA A 33 -5.31 -12.81 1.85
CA ALA A 33 -6.63 -13.05 2.44
C ALA A 33 -7.05 -14.51 2.28
N LYS A 34 -6.83 -15.11 1.11
CA LYS A 34 -7.08 -16.53 0.89
C LYS A 34 -6.15 -17.43 1.73
N ALA A 35 -4.87 -17.09 1.80
CA ALA A 35 -3.88 -17.86 2.56
C ALA A 35 -4.20 -17.95 4.07
N ILE A 36 -4.85 -16.92 4.62
CA ILE A 36 -5.18 -16.83 6.04
C ILE A 36 -6.65 -17.10 6.36
N ASN A 37 -7.43 -17.58 5.37
CA ASN A 37 -8.88 -17.78 5.49
C ASN A 37 -9.66 -16.52 5.88
N HIS A 38 -9.20 -15.35 5.42
CA HIS A 38 -9.84 -14.06 5.66
C HIS A 38 -10.92 -13.75 4.62
N THR A 39 -12.05 -13.18 5.07
CA THR A 39 -13.21 -12.83 4.21
C THR A 39 -12.88 -11.84 3.09
N GLY A 40 -11.78 -11.09 3.23
CA GLY A 40 -11.23 -10.20 2.22
C GLY A 40 -11.44 -8.72 2.51
N HIS A 41 -10.79 -7.88 1.70
CA HIS A 41 -10.68 -6.43 1.94
C HIS A 41 -11.97 -5.63 1.73
N MET A 42 -12.97 -6.23 1.07
CA MET A 42 -14.29 -5.61 0.84
C MET A 42 -15.28 -5.81 2.00
N SER A 43 -14.86 -6.51 3.07
CA SER A 43 -15.69 -6.79 4.24
C SER A 43 -15.60 -5.67 5.29
N ARG A 44 -16.50 -5.68 6.28
CA ARG A 44 -16.55 -4.66 7.35
C ARG A 44 -15.27 -4.58 8.18
N TYR A 45 -14.55 -5.68 8.36
CA TYR A 45 -13.21 -5.73 8.97
C TYR A 45 -12.21 -6.21 7.92
N GLY A 46 -11.98 -5.40 6.88
CA GLY A 46 -11.21 -5.78 5.70
C GLY A 46 -9.69 -5.83 5.91
N CYS A 47 -9.19 -5.29 7.02
CA CYS A 47 -7.77 -5.30 7.35
C CYS A 47 -7.39 -6.59 8.10
N ARG A 48 -6.35 -7.28 7.61
CA ARG A 48 -5.79 -8.47 8.26
C ARG A 48 -4.84 -8.19 9.41
N LEU A 49 -4.39 -6.94 9.56
CA LEU A 49 -3.43 -6.53 10.59
C LEU A 49 -4.14 -5.98 11.84
N CYS A 50 -5.27 -5.29 11.65
CA CYS A 50 -6.02 -4.67 12.75
C CYS A 50 -7.53 -4.80 12.53
N LYS A 51 -8.27 -4.68 13.63
CA LYS A 51 -9.73 -4.79 13.69
C LYS A 51 -10.43 -3.48 13.33
N ILE A 52 -9.84 -2.69 12.41
CA ILE A 52 -10.44 -1.43 11.97
C ILE A 52 -11.77 -1.72 11.29
N ARG A 53 -12.80 -1.01 11.74
CA ARG A 53 -14.13 -1.10 11.17
C ARG A 53 -14.20 -0.21 9.93
N GLY A 54 -14.67 -0.75 8.82
CA GLY A 54 -15.02 0.02 7.64
C GLY A 54 -16.44 0.60 7.75
N ASP A 55 -16.75 1.59 6.94
CA ASP A 55 -18.04 2.25 6.85
C ASP A 55 -18.63 2.12 5.44
N ASN A 56 -19.97 2.10 5.37
CA ASN A 56 -20.66 2.04 4.09
C ASN A 56 -20.54 3.40 3.41
N GLY A 57 -20.02 3.42 2.20
CA GLY A 57 -20.08 4.63 1.38
C GLY A 57 -21.30 4.66 0.44
N PRO A 58 -21.44 5.75 -0.33
CA PRO A 58 -22.66 6.08 -1.06
C PRO A 58 -23.05 5.10 -2.18
N PHE A 59 -22.15 4.19 -2.57
CA PHE A 59 -22.38 3.19 -3.63
C PHE A 59 -22.18 1.75 -3.15
N GLY A 60 -22.42 1.50 -1.86
CA GLY A 60 -22.35 0.15 -1.28
C GLY A 60 -20.94 -0.40 -1.06
N GLY A 61 -19.89 0.40 -1.30
CA GLY A 61 -18.51 0.06 -0.95
C GLY A 61 -18.25 0.19 0.55
N ILE A 62 -17.25 -0.55 1.05
CA ILE A 62 -16.72 -0.42 2.41
C ILE A 62 -15.42 0.39 2.38
N TYR A 63 -15.31 1.37 3.27
CA TYR A 63 -14.18 2.30 3.34
C TYR A 63 -13.70 2.46 4.78
N PHE A 64 -12.42 2.74 5.02
CA PHE A 64 -11.79 2.70 6.33
C PHE A 64 -11.30 4.09 6.74
N PRO A 65 -12.22 5.01 7.13
CA PRO A 65 -11.86 6.37 7.47
C PRO A 65 -10.91 6.42 8.68
N LYS A 66 -10.09 7.47 8.74
CA LYS A 66 -9.13 7.69 9.82
C LYS A 66 -9.80 7.83 11.19
N ASP A 67 -11.06 8.26 11.24
CA ASP A 67 -11.84 8.37 12.48
C ASP A 67 -12.08 7.02 13.17
N ASN A 68 -12.00 5.91 12.44
CA ASN A 68 -12.09 4.55 13.01
C ASN A 68 -10.73 4.04 13.53
N PHE A 69 -9.67 4.86 13.47
CA PHE A 69 -8.34 4.56 13.99
C PHE A 69 -8.05 5.38 15.26
N PRO A 70 -7.40 4.81 16.30
CA PRO A 70 -6.72 3.51 16.34
C PRO A 70 -7.67 2.33 16.48
N ALA A 71 -7.31 1.22 15.85
CA ALA A 71 -8.00 -0.06 16.00
C ALA A 71 -7.06 -1.10 16.62
N PRO A 72 -7.56 -2.02 17.46
CA PRO A 72 -6.75 -3.10 18.02
C PRO A 72 -6.11 -3.95 16.92
N LEU A 73 -4.87 -4.40 17.12
CA LEU A 73 -4.23 -5.37 16.23
C LEU A 73 -4.94 -6.73 16.34
N GLN A 74 -4.92 -7.49 15.24
CA GLN A 74 -5.30 -8.90 15.29
C GLN A 74 -4.23 -9.67 16.08
N THR A 75 -4.63 -10.72 16.79
CA THR A 75 -3.75 -11.49 17.69
C THR A 75 -3.29 -12.80 17.07
N LEU A 76 -2.23 -13.41 17.63
CA LEU A 76 -1.80 -14.75 17.22
C LEU A 76 -2.92 -15.79 17.40
N ASP A 77 -3.62 -15.75 18.55
CA ASP A 77 -4.66 -16.73 18.88
C ASP A 77 -5.82 -16.71 17.89
N GLU A 78 -6.18 -15.54 17.37
CA GLU A 78 -7.21 -15.40 16.33
C GLU A 78 -6.81 -16.12 15.03
N PHE A 79 -5.52 -16.11 14.69
CA PHE A 79 -5.02 -16.86 13.53
C PHE A 79 -4.90 -18.36 13.81
N LEU A 80 -4.65 -18.76 15.07
CA LEU A 80 -4.56 -20.17 15.48
C LEU A 80 -5.94 -20.85 15.57
N THR A 81 -6.96 -20.12 15.99
CA THR A 81 -8.30 -20.68 16.32
C THR A 81 -9.40 -20.21 15.36
N GLY A 82 -9.22 -19.07 14.70
CA GLY A 82 -10.26 -18.37 13.95
C GLY A 82 -11.01 -17.35 14.82
N ASP A 83 -11.37 -16.24 14.20
CA ASP A 83 -12.28 -15.22 14.74
C ASP A 83 -13.20 -14.69 13.62
N PRO A 84 -14.32 -15.38 13.34
CA PRO A 84 -15.26 -14.96 12.31
C PRO A 84 -15.86 -13.56 12.53
N SER A 85 -15.85 -13.06 13.77
CA SER A 85 -16.34 -11.72 14.09
C SER A 85 -15.47 -10.62 13.46
N PHE A 86 -14.19 -10.92 13.26
CA PHE A 86 -13.19 -10.05 12.63
C PHE A 86 -12.57 -10.70 11.39
N ASN A 87 -13.39 -11.48 10.68
CA ASN A 87 -13.15 -12.04 9.35
C ASN A 87 -12.04 -13.08 9.23
N ILE A 88 -11.48 -13.61 10.31
CA ILE A 88 -10.59 -14.77 10.24
C ILE A 88 -11.46 -16.02 10.40
N ASN A 89 -11.85 -16.67 9.32
CA ASN A 89 -12.93 -17.67 9.40
C ASN A 89 -12.54 -18.94 10.16
N HIS A 90 -11.27 -19.34 10.09
CA HIS A 90 -10.70 -20.50 10.78
C HIS A 90 -9.17 -20.46 10.69
N SER A 91 -8.51 -21.33 11.46
CA SER A 91 -7.07 -21.52 11.41
C SER A 91 -6.56 -21.81 9.99
N ASN A 92 -5.35 -21.33 9.68
CA ASN A 92 -4.71 -21.52 8.38
C ASN A 92 -3.57 -22.53 8.43
N SER A 93 -3.12 -23.02 7.28
CA SER A 93 -2.09 -24.07 7.17
C SER A 93 -0.68 -23.64 7.59
N PHE A 94 -0.45 -22.35 7.84
CA PHE A 94 0.86 -21.83 8.29
C PHE A 94 1.02 -21.86 9.80
N THR A 95 -0.06 -22.14 10.55
CA THR A 95 -0.06 -22.13 12.02
C THR A 95 0.82 -23.19 12.66
N ASP A 96 1.11 -24.27 11.93
CA ASP A 96 2.02 -25.35 12.35
C ASP A 96 3.52 -25.02 12.13
N LEU A 97 3.84 -23.89 11.49
CA LEU A 97 5.22 -23.49 11.22
C LEU A 97 5.92 -22.95 12.46
N THR A 98 7.19 -23.31 12.60
CA THR A 98 8.01 -22.95 13.77
C THR A 98 8.14 -21.44 13.96
N LEU A 99 8.18 -20.70 12.85
CA LEU A 99 8.35 -19.24 12.84
C LEU A 99 7.02 -18.49 12.69
N PHE A 100 5.87 -19.18 12.79
CA PHE A 100 4.58 -18.52 12.68
C PHE A 100 4.37 -17.52 13.81
N SER A 101 4.18 -16.25 13.45
CA SER A 101 4.05 -15.12 14.38
C SER A 101 2.69 -14.44 14.28
N GLY A 102 1.70 -15.07 13.65
CA GLY A 102 0.37 -14.49 13.48
C GLY A 102 0.35 -13.44 12.35
N PRO A 103 -0.24 -12.25 12.54
CA PRO A 103 -0.41 -11.28 11.47
C PRO A 103 0.91 -10.83 10.83
N GLN A 104 2.00 -10.70 11.61
CA GLN A 104 3.29 -10.20 11.12
C GLN A 104 4.03 -11.23 10.25
N PHE A 105 3.66 -12.52 10.33
CA PHE A 105 4.19 -13.56 9.45
C PHE A 105 3.84 -13.30 7.97
N PHE A 106 2.78 -12.54 7.75
CA PHE A 106 2.27 -12.22 6.43
C PHE A 106 2.72 -10.80 6.05
N GLY A 107 3.79 -10.67 5.27
CA GLY A 107 4.36 -9.38 4.85
C GLY A 107 3.40 -8.54 4.01
N LEU A 108 3.52 -7.22 4.13
CA LEU A 108 2.87 -6.30 3.18
C LEU A 108 3.68 -6.28 1.89
N GLU A 109 3.00 -6.28 0.75
CA GLU A 109 3.64 -6.23 -0.56
C GLU A 109 3.61 -4.78 -1.07
N GLU A 110 4.79 -4.21 -1.28
CA GLU A 110 5.00 -2.78 -1.48
C GLU A 110 4.53 -2.32 -2.86
N LEU A 111 4.64 -3.17 -3.89
CA LEU A 111 4.28 -2.82 -5.26
C LEU A 111 2.78 -2.58 -5.40
N HIS A 112 1.96 -3.46 -4.81
CA HIS A 112 0.51 -3.33 -4.81
C HIS A 112 0.06 -2.28 -3.80
N LEU A 113 0.66 -2.23 -2.61
CA LEU A 113 0.29 -1.26 -1.59
C LEU A 113 0.56 0.18 -2.04
N PHE A 114 1.81 0.50 -2.36
CA PHE A 114 2.20 1.88 -2.68
C PHE A 114 2.00 2.20 -4.15
N GLY A 115 2.32 1.29 -5.07
CA GLY A 115 2.13 1.49 -6.50
C GLY A 115 0.65 1.45 -6.88
N HIS A 116 0.06 0.25 -6.91
CA HIS A 116 -1.34 0.11 -7.36
C HIS A 116 -2.37 0.73 -6.44
N GLY A 117 -2.09 0.81 -5.14
CA GLY A 117 -2.99 1.39 -4.14
C GLY A 117 -2.80 2.90 -3.98
N VAL A 118 -1.75 3.31 -3.28
CA VAL A 118 -1.53 4.72 -2.92
C VAL A 118 -1.35 5.62 -4.13
N ALA A 119 -0.42 5.31 -5.04
CA ALA A 119 -0.11 6.18 -6.17
C ALA A 119 -1.30 6.31 -7.14
N ARG A 120 -2.01 5.21 -7.40
CA ARG A 120 -3.23 5.24 -8.22
C ARG A 120 -4.35 6.02 -7.55
N THR A 121 -4.47 5.94 -6.22
CA THR A 121 -5.44 6.73 -5.46
C THR A 121 -5.12 8.22 -5.56
N LEU A 122 -3.85 8.62 -5.42
CA LEU A 122 -3.42 10.01 -5.67
C LEU A 122 -3.76 10.45 -7.09
N TRP A 123 -3.50 9.63 -8.10
CA TRP A 123 -3.86 9.97 -9.48
C TRP A 123 -5.37 10.21 -9.64
N LYS A 124 -6.20 9.37 -9.03
CA LYS A 124 -7.66 9.54 -9.01
C LYS A 124 -8.11 10.81 -8.27
N ILE A 125 -7.42 11.16 -7.18
CA ILE A 125 -7.60 12.46 -6.50
C ILE A 125 -7.29 13.60 -7.49
N PHE A 126 -6.15 13.57 -8.19
CA PHE A 126 -5.79 14.61 -9.15
C PHE A 126 -6.74 14.68 -10.35
N LYS A 127 -7.35 13.56 -10.73
CA LYS A 127 -8.39 13.50 -11.78
C LYS A 127 -9.77 13.98 -11.31
N GLY A 128 -9.97 14.20 -10.01
CA GLY A 128 -11.24 14.62 -9.44
C GLY A 128 -12.27 13.49 -9.31
N GLU A 129 -11.84 12.22 -9.26
CA GLU A 129 -12.76 11.07 -9.14
C GLU A 129 -13.40 10.94 -7.75
N PHE A 130 -12.88 11.65 -6.75
CA PHE A 130 -13.36 11.63 -5.37
C PHE A 130 -14.20 12.85 -4.98
N GLY A 131 -14.94 13.42 -5.93
CA GLY A 131 -15.92 14.49 -5.68
C GLY A 131 -15.68 15.74 -6.52
N ASN A 132 -16.76 16.45 -6.83
CA ASN A 132 -16.73 17.64 -7.68
C ASN A 132 -16.05 18.85 -7.00
N THR A 133 -16.04 18.87 -5.66
CA THR A 133 -15.44 19.88 -4.79
C THR A 133 -13.98 19.59 -4.44
N ASN A 134 -13.40 18.51 -4.98
CA ASN A 134 -12.01 18.14 -4.72
C ASN A 134 -11.04 19.20 -5.25
N ARG A 135 -10.51 20.00 -4.32
CA ARG A 135 -9.57 21.10 -4.61
C ARG A 135 -8.18 20.65 -5.06
N MET A 136 -7.82 19.37 -4.87
CA MET A 136 -6.59 18.80 -5.40
C MET A 136 -6.73 18.36 -6.86
N ARG A 137 -7.91 18.53 -7.47
CA ARG A 137 -8.12 18.24 -8.88
C ARG A 137 -7.27 19.15 -9.77
N LEU A 138 -6.53 18.54 -10.68
CA LEU A 138 -5.76 19.23 -11.70
C LEU A 138 -6.62 19.54 -12.92
N ALA A 139 -6.36 20.69 -13.53
CA ALA A 139 -6.95 21.05 -14.81
C ALA A 139 -6.33 20.23 -15.96
N ASN A 140 -7.10 20.02 -17.05
CA ASN A 140 -6.64 19.20 -18.18
C ASN A 140 -5.33 19.71 -18.81
N ASN A 141 -5.13 21.03 -18.86
CA ASN A 141 -3.88 21.62 -19.34
C ASN A 141 -2.69 21.31 -18.43
N GLN A 142 -2.89 21.31 -17.10
CA GLN A 142 -1.85 20.94 -16.12
C GLN A 142 -1.47 19.47 -16.28
N ILE A 143 -2.45 18.57 -16.41
CA ILE A 143 -2.22 17.15 -16.71
C ILE A 143 -1.40 16.99 -18.00
N SER A 144 -1.77 17.71 -19.07
CA SER A 144 -1.03 17.64 -20.34
C SER A 144 0.42 18.13 -20.21
N ILE A 145 0.66 19.15 -19.38
CA ILE A 145 2.02 19.63 -19.09
C ILE A 145 2.81 18.54 -18.37
N ILE A 146 2.26 17.95 -17.31
CA ILE A 146 2.91 16.85 -16.55
C ILE A 146 3.25 15.69 -17.49
N SER A 147 2.29 15.23 -18.29
CA SER A 147 2.48 14.12 -19.24
C SER A 147 3.59 14.40 -20.26
N LYS A 148 3.62 15.62 -20.82
CA LYS A 148 4.68 16.02 -21.76
C LYS A 148 6.04 16.10 -21.08
N SER A 149 6.09 16.59 -19.84
CA SER A 149 7.33 16.66 -19.05
C SER A 149 7.87 15.27 -18.72
N MET A 150 7.01 14.33 -18.30
CA MET A 150 7.38 12.92 -18.11
C MET A 150 7.93 12.28 -19.39
N LYS A 151 7.30 12.56 -20.54
CA LYS A 151 7.78 12.03 -21.83
C LYS A 151 9.14 12.60 -22.22
N LYS A 152 9.39 13.89 -21.93
CA LYS A 152 10.66 14.56 -22.22
C LYS A 152 11.80 14.09 -21.31
N SER A 153 11.53 13.86 -20.02
CA SER A 153 12.55 13.41 -19.07
C SER A 153 13.14 12.05 -19.44
N ARG A 154 12.42 11.22 -20.20
CA ARG A 154 12.88 9.91 -20.69
C ARG A 154 14.30 9.94 -21.29
N ALA A 155 14.64 10.98 -22.06
CA ALA A 155 15.96 11.07 -22.70
C ALA A 155 17.12 11.20 -21.70
N GLN A 156 16.82 11.55 -20.45
CA GLN A 156 17.79 11.76 -19.37
C GLN A 156 17.81 10.63 -18.33
N ILE A 157 16.88 9.69 -18.42
CA ILE A 157 16.76 8.58 -17.46
C ILE A 157 17.64 7.42 -17.94
N PRO A 158 18.56 6.89 -17.10
CA PRO A 158 19.36 5.75 -17.48
C PRO A 158 18.49 4.54 -17.83
N THR A 159 18.88 3.76 -18.83
CA THR A 159 18.13 2.59 -19.32
C THR A 159 18.02 1.45 -18.29
N THR A 160 18.75 1.54 -17.18
CA THR A 160 18.62 0.63 -16.04
C THR A 160 17.40 0.91 -15.16
N PHE A 161 16.75 2.07 -15.30
CA PHE A 161 15.50 2.39 -14.60
C PHE A 161 14.30 1.90 -15.43
N TYR A 162 13.54 0.96 -14.87
CA TYR A 162 12.40 0.32 -15.53
C TYR A 162 11.05 0.86 -15.01
N GLY A 163 10.65 2.09 -15.33
CA GLY A 163 9.29 2.54 -14.96
C GLY A 163 8.81 3.94 -15.39
N ILE A 164 9.69 4.93 -15.60
CA ILE A 164 9.29 6.28 -16.06
C ILE A 164 9.45 6.40 -17.57
N GLU A 165 8.46 5.89 -18.32
CA GLU A 165 8.60 5.85 -19.79
C GLU A 165 7.35 6.25 -20.59
N LYS A 166 6.23 6.54 -19.92
CA LYS A 166 4.94 6.65 -20.60
C LYS A 166 4.18 7.91 -20.22
N ASP A 167 3.52 8.47 -21.23
CA ASP A 167 2.55 9.54 -21.09
C ASP A 167 1.42 9.10 -20.15
N ILE A 168 1.30 9.73 -18.98
CA ILE A 168 0.32 9.33 -17.96
C ILE A 168 -1.12 9.66 -18.37
N GLU A 169 -1.32 10.69 -19.18
CA GLU A 169 -2.63 11.07 -19.71
C GLU A 169 -3.17 9.97 -20.63
N ILE A 170 -2.33 9.40 -21.49
CA ILE A 170 -2.73 8.38 -22.47
C ILE A 170 -2.67 6.97 -21.88
N HIS A 171 -1.65 6.66 -21.09
CA HIS A 171 -1.28 5.29 -20.75
C HIS A 171 -1.49 4.89 -19.29
N SER A 172 -2.00 5.77 -18.41
CA SER A 172 -2.20 5.44 -16.98
C SER A 172 -3.02 4.16 -16.74
N GLY A 173 -3.93 3.79 -17.66
CA GLY A 173 -4.66 2.52 -17.60
C GLY A 173 -3.81 1.25 -17.75
N TYR A 174 -2.60 1.37 -18.31
CA TYR A 174 -1.64 0.29 -18.58
C TYR A 174 -0.37 0.37 -17.71
N PHE A 175 -0.35 1.28 -16.73
CA PHE A 175 0.78 1.39 -15.81
C PHE A 175 0.85 0.16 -14.91
N ARG A 176 2.04 -0.44 -14.86
CA ARG A 176 2.40 -1.49 -13.90
C ARG A 176 2.63 -0.86 -12.53
N GLY A 177 2.69 -1.68 -11.48
CA GLY A 177 2.98 -1.20 -10.12
C GLY A 177 4.28 -0.38 -10.04
N VAL A 178 5.33 -0.74 -10.79
CA VAL A 178 6.60 0.00 -10.82
C VAL A 178 6.45 1.38 -11.47
N ASP A 179 5.64 1.47 -12.52
CA ASP A 179 5.36 2.75 -13.21
C ASP A 179 4.59 3.70 -12.25
N TRP A 180 3.72 3.13 -11.40
CA TRP A 180 3.01 3.86 -10.35
C TRP A 180 3.89 4.26 -9.17
N LEU A 181 4.82 3.40 -8.73
CA LEU A 181 5.81 3.75 -7.71
C LEU A 181 6.67 4.92 -8.15
N ASP A 182 7.17 4.87 -9.38
CA ASP A 182 7.96 5.96 -9.93
C ASP A 182 7.16 7.27 -10.04
N PHE A 183 5.88 7.18 -10.41
CA PHE A 183 4.98 8.32 -10.36
C PHE A 183 4.90 8.91 -8.95
N LEU A 184 4.68 8.08 -7.93
CA LEU A 184 4.56 8.50 -6.53
C LEU A 184 5.84 9.15 -6.00
N ILE A 185 7.00 8.53 -6.25
CA ILE A 185 8.27 8.91 -5.61
C ILE A 185 8.96 10.06 -6.34
N TYR A 186 8.85 10.12 -7.68
CA TYR A 186 9.58 11.11 -8.48
C TYR A 186 8.66 12.15 -9.11
N ILE A 187 7.56 11.74 -9.72
CA ILE A 187 6.71 12.67 -10.50
C ILE A 187 5.82 13.54 -9.61
N VAL A 188 5.20 12.95 -8.59
CA VAL A 188 4.35 13.70 -7.66
C VAL A 188 5.12 14.87 -7.01
N PRO A 189 6.26 14.66 -6.33
CA PRO A 189 6.95 15.76 -5.66
C PRO A 189 7.59 16.78 -6.61
N SER A 190 8.02 16.36 -7.81
CA SER A 190 8.74 17.25 -8.74
C SER A 190 7.84 18.03 -9.70
N LEU A 191 6.72 17.45 -10.15
CA LEU A 191 5.86 18.05 -11.17
C LEU A 191 4.45 18.34 -10.64
N VAL A 192 3.84 17.40 -9.89
CA VAL A 192 2.43 17.56 -9.50
C VAL A 192 2.25 18.66 -8.45
N LEU A 193 3.13 18.70 -7.43
CA LEU A 193 3.00 19.65 -6.33
C LEU A 193 3.06 21.12 -6.78
N GLU A 194 3.72 21.42 -7.91
CA GLU A 194 3.80 22.78 -8.47
C GLU A 194 2.43 23.31 -8.94
N PHE A 195 1.49 22.42 -9.29
CA PHE A 195 0.18 22.79 -9.80
C PHE A 195 -0.91 22.89 -8.74
N LEU A 196 -0.63 22.43 -7.52
CA LEU A 196 -1.55 22.57 -6.39
C LEU A 196 -1.52 24.00 -5.86
N SER A 197 -2.67 24.55 -5.50
CA SER A 197 -2.75 25.94 -5.00
C SER A 197 -2.58 26.03 -3.48
N ASP A 198 -3.03 25.02 -2.74
CA ASP A 198 -3.05 25.02 -1.28
C ASP A 198 -1.77 24.39 -0.71
N ASP A 199 -1.07 25.11 0.17
CA ASP A 199 0.19 24.65 0.78
C ASP A 199 0.00 23.57 1.87
N LEU A 200 -1.20 23.43 2.45
CA LEU A 200 -1.54 22.28 3.30
C LEU A 200 -1.64 21.02 2.46
N ASP A 201 -2.31 21.07 1.30
CA ASP A 201 -2.42 19.93 0.38
C ASP A 201 -1.03 19.48 -0.09
N LYS A 202 -0.18 20.42 -0.50
CA LYS A 202 1.20 20.12 -0.91
C LYS A 202 1.98 19.44 0.22
N ARG A 203 1.92 19.98 1.44
CA ARG A 203 2.63 19.42 2.59
C ARG A 203 2.12 18.04 2.95
N ALA A 204 0.81 17.82 2.93
CA ALA A 204 0.22 16.52 3.21
C ALA A 204 0.66 15.46 2.20
N ILE A 205 0.65 15.78 0.90
CA ILE A 205 1.14 14.87 -0.15
C ILE A 205 2.65 14.66 -0.02
N ALA A 206 3.43 15.69 0.25
CA ALA A 206 4.87 15.56 0.46
C ALA A 206 5.19 14.63 1.65
N HIS A 207 4.41 14.70 2.73
CA HIS A 207 4.50 13.75 3.83
C HIS A 207 4.17 12.34 3.41
N LEU A 208 3.08 12.12 2.66
CA LEU A 208 2.75 10.80 2.11
C LEU A 208 3.91 10.23 1.28
N VAL A 209 4.44 11.03 0.33
CA VAL A 209 5.58 10.61 -0.51
C VAL A 209 6.79 10.27 0.34
N LYS A 210 7.14 11.11 1.34
CA LYS A 210 8.24 10.84 2.27
C LYS A 210 8.04 9.53 3.05
N GLY A 211 6.84 9.29 3.57
CA GLY A 211 6.50 8.05 4.28
C GLY A 211 6.68 6.81 3.39
N CYS A 212 6.18 6.87 2.16
CA CYS A 212 6.36 5.80 1.18
C CYS A 212 7.84 5.60 0.80
N SER A 213 8.61 6.68 0.59
CA SER A 213 10.05 6.59 0.31
C SER A 213 10.82 5.93 1.45
N LEU A 214 10.46 6.21 2.72
CA LEU A 214 11.06 5.57 3.88
C LEU A 214 10.72 4.07 3.93
N ALA A 215 9.46 3.72 3.65
CA ALA A 215 9.00 2.32 3.62
C ALA A 215 9.68 1.48 2.52
N LEU A 216 10.12 2.11 1.43
CA LEU A 216 10.79 1.46 0.29
C LEU A 216 12.31 1.36 0.44
N LYS A 217 12.88 1.81 1.58
CA LYS A 217 14.32 1.66 1.83
C LYS A 217 14.68 0.19 2.05
N TRP A 218 15.87 -0.18 1.60
CA TRP A 218 16.46 -1.49 1.90
C TRP A 218 16.63 -1.73 3.40
N GLU A 219 17.03 -0.69 4.12
CA GLU A 219 17.19 -0.70 5.58
C GLU A 219 16.57 0.56 6.18
N ILE A 220 15.82 0.35 7.27
CA ILE A 220 15.12 1.41 7.99
C ILE A 220 15.51 1.41 9.46
N SER A 221 15.84 2.59 9.97
CA SER A 221 16.19 2.79 11.38
C SER A 221 14.95 3.09 12.23
N LYS A 222 15.04 2.90 13.54
CA LYS A 222 13.94 3.23 14.46
C LYS A 222 13.47 4.70 14.35
N PRO A 223 14.35 5.73 14.30
CA PRO A 223 13.91 7.11 14.08
C PRO A 223 13.19 7.32 12.74
N GLU A 224 13.57 6.58 11.71
CA GLU A 224 12.90 6.64 10.41
C GLU A 224 11.52 5.98 10.44
N ILE A 225 11.33 4.92 11.22
CA ILE A 225 10.00 4.34 11.47
C ILE A 225 9.09 5.38 12.14
N GLU A 226 9.58 6.05 13.19
CA GLU A 226 8.82 7.10 13.89
C GLU A 226 8.49 8.28 12.96
N GLU A 227 9.39 8.64 12.04
CA GLU A 227 9.14 9.69 11.04
C GLU A 227 8.13 9.23 9.97
N MET A 228 8.21 7.98 9.55
CA MET A 228 7.26 7.37 8.61
C MET A 228 5.84 7.35 9.19
N GLU A 229 5.68 6.99 10.47
CA GLU A 229 4.40 7.04 11.18
C GLU A 229 3.81 8.46 11.19
N LYS A 230 4.63 9.47 11.56
CA LYS A 230 4.21 10.89 11.53
C LYS A 230 3.79 11.34 10.13
N CYS A 231 4.50 10.88 9.11
CA CYS A 231 4.19 11.19 7.72
C CYS A 231 2.81 10.65 7.32
N PHE A 232 2.54 9.38 7.61
CA PHE A 232 1.24 8.78 7.31
C PHE A 232 0.12 9.39 8.15
N GLU A 233 0.36 9.71 9.42
CA GLU A 233 -0.61 10.37 10.28
C GLU A 233 -1.01 11.74 9.72
N ARG A 234 -0.03 12.58 9.32
CA ARG A 234 -0.30 13.89 8.71
C ARG A 234 -1.15 13.78 7.45
N TRP A 235 -0.83 12.83 6.57
CA TRP A 235 -1.60 12.59 5.36
C TRP A 235 -3.04 12.18 5.68
N HIS A 236 -3.24 11.17 6.53
CA HIS A 236 -4.59 10.65 6.82
C HIS A 236 -5.44 11.66 7.59
N ASN A 237 -4.85 12.46 8.49
CA ASN A 237 -5.55 13.53 9.19
C ASN A 237 -6.02 14.62 8.20
N HIS A 238 -5.16 15.02 7.27
CA HIS A 238 -5.52 15.98 6.22
C HIS A 238 -6.64 15.44 5.34
N LEU A 239 -6.52 14.18 4.89
CA LEU A 239 -7.52 13.54 4.05
C LEU A 239 -8.89 13.42 4.75
N GLN A 240 -8.89 13.12 6.05
CA GLN A 240 -10.10 13.06 6.86
C GLN A 240 -10.77 14.43 7.00
N GLN A 241 -9.98 15.51 7.16
CA GLN A 241 -10.52 16.87 7.18
C GLN A 241 -11.25 17.22 5.89
N LEU A 242 -10.68 16.85 4.73
CA LEU A 242 -11.33 17.06 3.43
C LEU A 242 -12.62 16.25 3.27
N VAL A 243 -12.67 15.04 3.83
CA VAL A 243 -13.90 14.25 3.85
C VAL A 243 -14.95 14.90 4.75
N ASN A 244 -14.55 15.36 5.94
CA ASN A 244 -15.45 16.00 6.90
C ASN A 244 -15.98 17.36 6.39
N SER A 245 -15.22 18.08 5.56
CA SER A 245 -15.66 19.33 4.92
C SER A 245 -16.44 19.13 3.63
N ASN A 246 -16.71 17.89 3.21
CA ASN A 246 -17.32 17.54 1.91
C ASN A 246 -16.51 18.03 0.69
N GLU A 247 -15.21 18.28 0.85
CA GLU A 247 -14.27 18.53 -0.26
C GLU A 247 -13.81 17.22 -0.90
N MET A 248 -13.98 16.08 -0.21
CA MET A 248 -13.64 14.76 -0.72
C MET A 248 -14.66 13.69 -0.30
N LEU A 249 -14.87 12.69 -1.15
CA LEU A 249 -15.70 11.54 -0.83
C LEU A 249 -14.95 10.56 0.08
N ILE A 250 -15.66 9.97 1.05
CA ILE A 250 -15.14 8.89 1.92
C ILE A 250 -14.55 7.71 1.15
N SER A 251 -14.94 7.53 -0.13
CA SER A 251 -14.46 6.46 -0.98
C SER A 251 -12.95 6.48 -1.26
N VAL A 252 -12.27 7.58 -0.91
CA VAL A 252 -10.81 7.68 -0.93
C VAL A 252 -10.14 6.73 0.06
N PHE A 253 -10.80 6.39 1.18
CA PHE A 253 -10.29 5.49 2.21
C PHE A 253 -10.53 4.01 1.87
N ARG A 254 -10.09 3.57 0.70
CA ARG A 254 -10.24 2.16 0.28
C ARG A 254 -8.97 1.36 0.52
N ILE A 255 -9.15 0.09 0.87
CA ILE A 255 -8.08 -0.92 0.81
C ILE A 255 -8.13 -1.50 -0.61
N THR A 256 -6.99 -1.46 -1.30
CA THR A 256 -6.81 -1.90 -2.70
C THR A 256 -5.68 -2.89 -2.81
#